data_AF-A0A923CV41-F1
#
_entry.id   AF-A0A923CV41-F1
#
_cell.length_a   1.000
_cell.length_b   1.000
_cell.length_c   1.000
_cell.angle_alpha   90.00
_cell.angle_beta   90.00
_cell.angle_gamma   90.00
#
_symmetry.space_group_name_H-M   'P 1'
#
loop_
_entity.id
_entity.type
_entity.pdbx_description
1 polymer ?
#
loop_
_entity_poly.entity_id
_entity_poly.type
_entity_poly.pdbx_seq_one_letter_code
_entity_poly.pdbx_strand_id
1 'polypeptide(L)' 'EGYIQKQLNEIEKFKNLEKMRIPDGFQYQAVHGLSNELKEKLARIRPASLGQASRISGITPAAISVLMITLKSLERSFSP' A
#
# COMPACT_ATOMS: atom_id res chain seq x y z
N GLU A 1 -17.00 23.56 -8.68
CA GLU A 1 -17.43 22.28 -8.04
C GLU A 1 -16.37 21.16 -8.00
N GLY A 2 -15.29 21.20 -8.79
CA GLY A 2 -14.33 20.08 -8.86
C GLY A 2 -13.41 19.84 -7.65
N TYR A 3 -13.15 20.84 -6.81
CA TYR A 3 -12.22 20.69 -5.67
C TYR A 3 -12.79 19.77 -4.58
N ILE A 4 -14.05 19.96 -4.21
CA ILE A 4 -14.74 19.13 -3.21
C ILE A 4 -14.82 17.68 -3.72
N GLN A 5 -15.18 17.48 -4.99
CA GLN A 5 -15.23 16.14 -5.58
C GLN A 5 -13.86 15.46 -5.58
N LYS A 6 -12.77 16.21 -5.84
CA LYS A 6 -11.41 15.67 -5.77
C LYS A 6 -11.03 15.25 -4.35
N GLN A 7 -11.36 16.07 -3.34
CA GLN A 7 -11.12 15.72 -1.94
C GLN A 7 -11.92 14.49 -1.51
N LEU A 8 -13.20 14.40 -1.91
CA LEU A 8 -14.03 13.22 -1.64
C LEU A 8 -13.43 11.95 -2.27
N ASN A 9 -12.94 12.02 -3.50
CA ASN A 9 -12.29 10.90 -4.17
C ASN A 9 -10.98 10.49 -3.48
N GLU A 10 -10.21 11.43 -2.95
CA GLU A 10 -9.01 11.13 -2.16
C GLU A 10 -9.38 10.45 -0.84
N ILE A 11 -10.41 10.96 -0.14
CA ILE A 11 -10.93 10.34 1.10
C ILE A 11 -11.39 8.90 0.84
N GLU A 12 -12.12 8.64 -0.24
CA GLU A 12 -12.54 7.29 -0.60
C GLU A 12 -11.37 6.36 -0.89
N LYS A 13 -10.37 6.84 -1.64
CA LYS A 13 -9.13 6.08 -1.88
C LYS A 13 -8.45 5.72 -0.56
N PHE A 14 -8.31 6.66 0.37
CA PHE A 14 -7.72 6.40 1.68
C PHE A 14 -8.53 5.37 2.49
N LYS A 15 -9.86 5.49 2.51
CA LYS A 15 -10.74 4.50 3.17
C LYS A 15 -10.56 3.10 2.61
N ASN A 16 -10.34 2.97 1.30
CA ASN A 16 -10.07 1.69 0.66
C ASN A 16 -8.69 1.12 1.04
N LEU A 17 -7.67 1.98 1.21
CA LEU A 17 -6.35 1.56 1.65
C LEU A 17 -6.34 1.05 3.10
N GLU A 18 -7.13 1.64 4.01
CA GLU A 18 -7.26 1.16 5.40
C GLU A 18 -7.79 -0.27 5.47
N LYS A 19 -8.67 -0.65 4.55
CA LYS A 19 -9.27 -1.99 4.48
C LYS A 19 -8.34 -3.04 3.89
N MET A 20 -7.33 -2.62 3.13
CA MET A 20 -6.42 -3.53 2.46
C MET A 20 -5.30 -3.99 3.41
N ARG A 21 -5.47 -5.20 3.94
CA ARG A 21 -4.54 -5.80 4.90
C ARG A 21 -3.26 -6.26 4.20
N ILE A 22 -2.15 -6.11 4.91
CA ILE A 22 -0.87 -6.70 4.51
C ILE A 22 -0.68 -7.97 5.34
N PRO A 23 -0.52 -9.15 4.72
CA PRO A 23 -0.27 -10.38 5.46
C PRO A 23 1.01 -10.31 6.31
N ASP A 24 1.02 -10.92 7.49
CA ASP A 24 2.18 -10.89 8.40
C ASP A 24 3.47 -11.45 7.77
N GLY A 25 3.32 -12.45 6.88
CA GLY A 25 4.41 -13.05 6.12
C GLY A 25 4.80 -12.32 4.84
N PHE A 26 4.25 -11.12 4.57
CA PHE A 26 4.51 -10.42 3.32
C PHE A 26 6.00 -10.06 3.15
N GLN A 27 6.57 -10.46 2.03
CA GLN A 27 7.99 -10.24 1.73
C GLN A 27 8.19 -8.95 0.94
N TYR A 28 8.37 -7.82 1.64
CA TYR A 28 8.62 -6.52 1.00
C TYR A 28 9.84 -6.52 0.08
N GLN A 29 10.83 -7.37 0.34
CA GLN A 29 12.04 -7.47 -0.48
C GLN A 29 11.77 -7.97 -1.91
N ALA A 30 10.75 -8.80 -2.08
CA ALA A 30 10.33 -9.34 -3.37
C ALA A 30 9.49 -8.34 -4.21
N VAL A 31 9.13 -7.18 -3.65
CA VAL A 31 8.29 -6.20 -4.34
C VAL A 31 9.13 -5.44 -5.38
N HIS A 32 8.88 -5.71 -6.66
CA HIS A 32 9.47 -4.94 -7.76
C HIS A 32 8.89 -3.51 -7.79
N GLY A 33 9.73 -2.52 -8.10
CA GLY A 33 9.32 -1.11 -8.17
C GLY A 33 9.39 -0.34 -6.85
N LEU A 34 9.76 -0.99 -5.74
CA LEU A 34 10.17 -0.29 -4.51
C LEU A 34 11.70 -0.16 -4.46
N SER A 35 12.19 0.99 -3.99
CA SER A 35 13.62 1.14 -3.68
C SER A 35 14.01 0.34 -2.44
N ASN A 36 15.29 0.01 -2.30
CA ASN A 36 15.80 -0.73 -1.14
C ASN A 36 15.50 0.00 0.19
N GLU A 37 15.64 1.33 0.23
CA GLU A 37 15.31 2.13 1.41
C GLU A 37 13.83 1.94 1.84
N LEU A 38 12.89 2.00 0.89
CA LEU A 38 11.48 1.82 1.21
C LEU A 38 11.18 0.39 1.65
N LYS A 39 11.80 -0.60 1.00
CA LYS A 39 11.65 -2.01 1.38
C LYS A 39 12.15 -2.27 2.80
N GLU A 40 13.33 -1.75 3.16
CA GLU A 40 13.89 -1.85 4.51
C GLU A 40 13.01 -1.16 5.54
N LYS A 41 12.54 0.05 5.23
CA LYS A 41 11.63 0.81 6.10
C LYS A 41 10.33 0.05 6.35
N LEU A 42 9.71 -0.50 5.31
CA LEU A 42 8.49 -1.30 5.42
C LEU A 42 8.71 -2.63 6.15
N ALA A 43 9.81 -3.33 5.86
CA ALA A 43 10.17 -4.58 6.53
C ALA A 43 10.46 -4.39 8.02
N ARG A 44 10.96 -3.21 8.41
CA ARG A 44 11.18 -2.85 9.82
C ARG A 44 9.89 -2.46 10.54
N ILE A 45 9.03 -1.67 9.90
CA ILE A 45 7.80 -1.16 10.53
C ILE A 45 6.68 -2.20 10.53
N ARG A 46 6.64 -3.08 9.52
CA ARG A 46 5.61 -4.13 9.35
C ARG A 46 4.18 -3.57 9.48
N PRO A 47 3.77 -2.61 8.63
CA PRO A 47 2.40 -2.10 8.68
C PRO A 47 1.38 -3.22 8.42
N ALA A 48 0.30 -3.24 9.19
CA ALA A 48 -0.79 -4.21 9.10
C ALA A 48 -1.78 -3.92 7.94
N SER A 49 -1.70 -2.73 7.33
CA SER A 49 -2.52 -2.33 6.18
C SER A 49 -1.79 -1.33 5.29
N LEU A 50 -2.23 -1.21 4.04
CA LEU A 50 -1.73 -0.15 3.14
C LEU A 50 -2.00 1.25 3.68
N GLY A 51 -3.15 1.42 4.34
CA GLY A 51 -3.49 2.67 4.99
C GLY A 51 -2.49 3.06 6.08
N GLN A 52 -2.07 2.11 6.92
CA GLN A 52 -0.99 2.34 7.89
C GLN A 52 0.34 2.63 7.17
N ALA A 53 0.67 1.89 6.11
CA ALA A 53 1.88 2.12 5.32
C ALA A 53 1.92 3.55 4.73
N SER A 54 0.77 4.08 4.29
CA SER A 54 0.67 5.42 3.69
C SER A 54 0.97 6.55 4.66
N ARG A 55 0.84 6.31 5.98
CA ARG A 55 1.16 7.29 7.03
C ARG A 55 2.62 7.26 7.45
N ILE A 56 3.41 6.29 6.99
CA ILE A 56 4.83 6.20 7.33
C ILE A 56 5.58 7.34 6.62
N SER A 57 6.36 8.10 7.39
CA SER A 57 7.15 9.21 6.85
C SER A 57 8.13 8.75 5.75
N GLY A 58 8.08 9.45 4.62
CA GLY A 58 8.87 9.15 3.43
C GLY A 58 8.33 8.01 2.55
N ILE A 59 7.18 7.41 2.88
CA ILE A 59 6.46 6.55 1.93
C ILE A 59 5.69 7.42 0.95
N THR A 60 5.88 7.16 -0.35
CA THR A 60 5.26 7.94 -1.42
C THR A 60 3.95 7.30 -1.91
N PRO A 61 3.04 8.07 -2.53
CA PRO A 61 1.84 7.50 -3.17
C PRO A 61 2.16 6.45 -4.25
N ALA A 62 3.30 6.59 -4.94
CA ALA A 62 3.78 5.60 -5.91
C ALA A 62 4.11 4.26 -5.23
N ALA A 63 4.81 4.29 -4.09
CA ALA A 63 5.12 3.09 -3.33
C ALA A 63 3.87 2.37 -2.82
N ILE A 64 2.86 3.12 -2.37
CA ILE A 64 1.56 2.56 -1.98
C ILE A 64 0.85 1.90 -3.17
N SER A 65 0.90 2.54 -4.35
CA SER A 65 0.31 1.98 -5.57
C SER A 65 0.98 0.67 -5.97
N VAL A 66 2.31 0.59 -5.87
CA VAL A 66 3.07 -0.65 -6.11
C VAL A 66 2.63 -1.75 -5.14
N LEU A 67 2.61 -1.48 -3.83
CA LEU A 67 2.17 -2.47 -2.83
C LEU A 67 0.73 -2.94 -3.08
N MET A 68 -0.18 -2.04 -3.45
CA MET A 68 -1.57 -2.36 -3.78
C MET A 68 -1.66 -3.34 -4.95
N ILE A 69 -0.90 -3.10 -6.02
CA ILE A 69 -0.88 -3.98 -7.19
C ILE A 69 -0.31 -5.35 -6.81
N THR A 70 0.81 -5.37 -6.06
CA THR A 70 1.42 -6.63 -5.62
C THR A 70 0.48 -7.47 -4.76
N LEU A 71 -0.17 -6.86 -3.77
CA LEU A 71 -1.13 -7.58 -2.91
C LEU A 71 -2.32 -8.14 -3.71
N LYS A 72 -2.89 -7.34 -4.61
CA LYS A 72 -3.98 -7.82 -5.51
C LYS A 72 -3.53 -8.92 -6.46
N SER A 73 -2.26 -8.94 -6.86
CA SER A 73 -1.71 -10.01 -7.68
C SER A 73 -1.60 -11.30 -6.89
N LEU A 74 -1.12 -11.22 -5.64
CA LEU A 74 -1.02 -12.38 -4.75
C LEU A 74 -2.40 -12.97 -4.47
N GLU A 75 -3.39 -12.15 -4.10
CA GLU A 75 -4.77 -12.61 -3.86
C GLU A 75 -5.34 -13.40 -5.06
N ARG A 76 -5.11 -12.91 -6.29
CA ARG A 76 -5.56 -13.60 -7.50
C ARG A 76 -4.85 -14.93 -7.75
N SER A 77 -3.57 -15.03 -7.40
CA SER A 77 -2.83 -16.30 -7.51
C SER A 77 -3.29 -17.34 -6.48
N PHE A 78 -3.95 -16.93 -5.39
CA PHE A 78 -4.50 -17.83 -4.37
C PHE A 78 -5.99 -18.15 -4.54
N SER A 79 -6.68 -17.54 -5.51
CA SER A 79 -8.05 -17.91 -5.89
C SER A 79 -8.02 -18.88 -7.08
N PRO A 80 -8.36 -20.17 -6.89
CA PRO A 80 -8.50 -21.14 -7.97
C PRO A 80 -9.72 -20.88 -8.86
#